data_AF-A0A5C7PX84-F1
#
_entry.id   AF-A0A5C7PX84-F1
#
_cell.length_a   1.000
_cell.length_b   1.000
_cell.length_c   1.000
_cell.angle_alpha   90.00
_cell.angle_beta   90.00
_cell.angle_gamma   90.00
#
_symmetry.space_group_name_H-M   'P 1'
#
loop_
_entity.id
_entity.type
_entity.pdbx_description
1 polymer ?
#
loop_
_entity_poly.entity_id
_entity_poly.type
_entity_poly.pdbx_seq_one_letter_code
_entity_poly.pdbx_strand_id
1 'polypeptide(L)'
;MTDQSGGAEGTRGSPLSSSPRHRPTQIGRITSVQARMARAAIDRNQTQVARATGCAIGTVHLFERTADEVSKKNAGVIRRHYEEMGVQFWADAYFHIVAVPK
;
A
#
# COMPACT_ATOMS: atom_id res chain seq x y z
N MET A 1 -62.30 -18.52 2.58
CA MET A 1 -61.67 -18.44 3.92
C MET A 1 -60.67 -19.58 3.97
N THR A 2 -59.36 -19.41 3.89
CA THR A 2 -58.48 -18.31 4.33
C THR A 2 -57.16 -18.43 3.54
N ASP A 3 -56.53 -17.28 3.23
CA ASP A 3 -55.18 -17.15 2.65
C ASP A 3 -54.09 -17.90 3.44
N GLN A 4 -53.00 -18.29 2.75
CA GLN A 4 -51.64 -17.89 3.15
C GLN A 4 -50.56 -18.18 2.10
N SER A 5 -49.80 -17.13 1.84
CA SER A 5 -48.65 -16.97 0.95
C SER A 5 -47.36 -17.61 1.47
N GLY A 6 -46.41 -17.85 0.56
CA GLY A 6 -44.98 -17.99 0.86
C GLY A 6 -44.29 -18.67 -0.32
N GLY A 7 -43.37 -18.07 -1.07
CA GLY A 7 -42.47 -16.96 -0.79
C GLY A 7 -41.11 -17.44 -1.31
N ALA A 8 -40.67 -16.87 -2.44
CA ALA A 8 -39.50 -17.29 -3.18
C ALA A 8 -38.26 -17.45 -2.29
N GLU A 9 -37.70 -18.66 -2.22
CA GLU A 9 -36.40 -18.89 -1.59
C GLU A 9 -35.30 -18.30 -2.48
N GLY A 10 -34.93 -17.07 -2.16
CA GLY A 10 -33.76 -16.40 -2.68
C GLY A 10 -32.50 -17.19 -2.34
N THR A 11 -31.74 -17.51 -3.38
CA THR A 11 -30.38 -18.03 -3.36
C THR A 11 -29.54 -17.14 -2.44
N ARG A 12 -29.30 -17.60 -1.21
CA ARG A 12 -28.38 -16.94 -0.26
C ARG A 12 -26.98 -16.98 -0.88
N GLY A 13 -26.63 -15.90 -1.58
CA GLY A 13 -25.27 -15.64 -2.02
C GLY A 13 -24.35 -15.76 -0.81
N SER A 14 -23.43 -16.71 -0.88
CA SER A 14 -22.39 -16.89 0.13
C SER A 14 -21.65 -15.57 0.31
N PRO A 15 -21.37 -15.13 1.56
CA PRO A 15 -20.61 -13.92 1.76
C PRO A 15 -19.23 -14.13 1.13
N LEU A 16 -18.84 -13.21 0.25
CA LEU A 16 -17.52 -13.18 -0.33
C LEU A 16 -16.51 -13.31 0.81
N SER A 17 -15.77 -14.41 0.82
CA SER A 17 -14.66 -14.64 1.73
C SER A 17 -13.75 -13.42 1.65
N SER A 18 -13.85 -12.55 2.65
CA SER A 18 -12.98 -11.42 2.81
C SER A 18 -11.64 -12.00 3.25
N SER A 19 -10.85 -12.47 2.28
CA SER A 19 -9.40 -12.57 2.47
C SER A 19 -8.98 -11.26 3.15
N PRO A 20 -8.16 -11.30 4.23
CA PRO A 20 -7.70 -10.11 4.91
C PRO A 20 -6.82 -9.34 3.91
N ARG A 21 -7.47 -8.56 3.06
CA ARG A 21 -6.87 -7.80 1.97
C ARG A 21 -6.05 -6.73 2.64
N HIS A 22 -4.77 -7.01 2.78
CA HIS A 22 -3.66 -6.07 2.64
C HIS A 22 -3.97 -4.68 3.21
N ARG A 23 -4.55 -4.61 4.41
CA ARG A 23 -4.80 -3.33 5.06
C ARG A 23 -3.42 -2.78 5.37
N PRO A 24 -3.02 -1.60 4.86
CA PRO A 24 -1.81 -0.95 5.32
C PRO A 24 -2.04 -0.68 6.81
N THR A 25 -1.50 -1.54 7.67
CA THR A 25 -1.66 -1.43 9.13
C THR A 25 -0.77 -0.34 9.71
N GLN A 26 -0.02 0.38 8.86
CA GLN A 26 1.01 1.29 9.29
C GLN A 26 0.92 2.60 8.49
N ILE A 27 0.38 3.61 9.17
CA ILE A 27 0.35 5.01 8.72
C ILE A 27 1.74 5.41 8.25
N GLY A 28 1.86 5.91 7.02
CA GLY A 28 3.12 6.43 6.48
C GLY A 28 4.10 5.36 5.96
N ARG A 29 3.70 4.09 5.82
CA ARG A 29 4.43 3.18 4.93
C ARG A 29 4.14 3.54 3.48
N ILE A 30 5.19 3.56 2.65
CA ILE A 30 5.03 3.62 1.19
C ILE A 30 4.96 2.19 0.66
N THR A 31 4.05 1.95 -0.28
CA THR A 31 3.87 0.65 -0.91
C THR A 31 4.98 0.35 -1.91
N SER A 32 5.13 -0.91 -2.32
CA SER A 32 6.10 -1.29 -3.35
C SER A 32 5.84 -0.58 -4.69
N VAL A 33 4.57 -0.32 -5.01
CA VAL A 33 4.16 0.47 -6.19
C VAL A 33 4.62 1.92 -6.04
N GLN A 34 4.32 2.56 -4.92
CA GLN A 34 4.73 3.94 -4.65
C GLN A 34 6.25 4.08 -4.70
N ALA A 35 7.00 3.11 -4.17
CA ALA A 35 8.46 3.10 -4.26
C ALA A 35 8.97 3.05 -5.71
N ARG A 36 8.38 2.21 -6.58
CA ARG A 36 8.75 2.16 -8.01
C ARG A 36 8.42 3.48 -8.72
N MET A 37 7.24 4.03 -8.46
CA MET A 37 6.80 5.30 -9.06
C MET A 37 7.69 6.46 -8.61
N ALA A 38 8.02 6.53 -7.32
CA ALA A 38 8.92 7.54 -6.78
C ALA A 38 10.30 7.46 -7.42
N ARG A 39 10.86 6.25 -7.55
CA ARG A 39 12.15 6.06 -8.23
C ARG A 39 12.10 6.52 -9.69
N ALA A 40 11.05 6.18 -10.41
CA ALA A 40 10.87 6.62 -11.80
C ALA A 40 10.75 8.16 -11.90
N ALA A 41 10.03 8.78 -10.96
CA ALA A 41 9.83 10.23 -10.93
C ALA A 41 11.14 11.01 -10.69
N ILE A 42 12.11 10.43 -9.98
CA ILE A 42 13.42 11.06 -9.72
C ILE A 42 14.50 10.66 -10.74
N ASP A 43 14.11 9.94 -11.81
CA ASP A 43 14.99 9.43 -12.87
C ASP A 43 16.23 8.69 -12.35
N ARG A 44 16.00 7.75 -11.42
CA ARG A 44 17.07 6.90 -10.86
C ARG A 44 16.85 5.43 -11.12
N ASN A 45 17.94 4.69 -11.27
CA ASN A 45 17.92 3.24 -11.19
C ASN A 45 18.13 2.75 -9.74
N GLN A 46 17.85 1.47 -9.49
CA GLN A 46 17.91 0.90 -8.14
C GLN A 46 19.31 0.92 -7.54
N THR A 47 20.36 0.80 -8.37
CA THR A 47 21.76 0.88 -7.92
C THR A 47 22.10 2.28 -7.41
N GLN A 48 21.62 3.32 -8.08
CA GLN A 48 21.79 4.70 -7.62
C GLN A 48 21.07 4.94 -6.30
N VAL A 49 19.84 4.43 -6.15
CA VAL A 49 19.09 4.50 -4.88
C VAL A 49 19.82 3.74 -3.76
N ALA A 50 20.30 2.52 -4.04
CA ALA A 50 21.06 1.71 -3.08
C ALA A 50 22.31 2.45 -2.59
N ARG A 51 23.07 3.06 -3.51
CA ARG A 51 24.25 3.87 -3.19
C ARG A 51 23.90 5.10 -2.36
N ALA A 52 22.83 5.82 -2.71
CA ALA A 52 22.41 7.03 -2.01
C ALA A 52 21.89 6.75 -0.59
N THR A 53 21.24 5.60 -0.39
CA THR A 53 20.63 5.20 0.89
C THR A 53 21.57 4.37 1.77
N GLY A 54 22.71 3.92 1.24
CA GLY A 54 23.58 2.94 1.90
C GLY A 54 22.96 1.55 2.06
N CYS A 55 21.83 1.28 1.40
CA CYS A 55 21.18 -0.03 1.42
C CYS A 55 21.88 -0.99 0.43
N ALA A 56 21.80 -2.29 0.70
CA ALA A 56 22.16 -3.30 -0.29
C ALA A 56 21.20 -3.22 -1.50
N ILE A 57 21.71 -3.46 -2.71
CA ILE A 57 20.90 -3.49 -3.94
C ILE A 57 19.69 -4.44 -3.81
N GLY A 58 19.90 -5.60 -3.19
CA GLY A 58 18.84 -6.59 -2.95
C GLY A 58 17.74 -6.07 -2.02
N THR A 59 18.06 -5.17 -1.08
CA THR A 59 17.06 -4.52 -0.23
C THR A 59 16.18 -3.57 -1.04
N VAL A 60 16.74 -2.79 -1.96
CA VAL A 60 15.95 -1.91 -2.84
C VAL A 60 15.08 -2.74 -3.78
N HIS A 61 15.62 -3.84 -4.32
CA HIS A 61 14.89 -4.77 -5.16
C HIS A 61 13.71 -5.42 -4.42
N LEU A 62 13.95 -5.88 -3.19
CA LEU A 62 12.92 -6.45 -2.32
C LEU A 62 11.88 -5.40 -1.96
N PHE A 63 12.29 -4.18 -1.63
CA PHE A 63 11.37 -3.09 -1.29
C PHE A 63 10.40 -2.76 -2.43
N GLU A 64 10.89 -2.70 -3.67
CA GLU A 64 10.09 -2.46 -4.86
C GLU A 64 9.22 -3.66 -5.27
N ARG A 65 9.38 -4.83 -4.65
CA ARG A 65 8.56 -6.02 -4.88
C ARG A 65 7.57 -6.27 -3.74
N THR A 66 8.07 -6.32 -2.51
CA THR A 66 7.38 -6.63 -1.26
C THR A 66 7.81 -5.67 -0.15
N ALA A 67 7.31 -4.42 -0.21
CA ALA A 67 7.69 -3.35 0.72
C ALA A 67 7.50 -3.70 2.21
N ASP A 68 6.52 -4.56 2.54
CA ASP A 68 6.24 -4.97 3.92
C ASP A 68 7.27 -5.93 4.52
N GLU A 69 8.05 -6.62 3.67
CA GLU A 69 9.11 -7.55 4.08
C GLU A 69 10.43 -6.83 4.40
N VAL A 70 10.55 -5.55 4.04
CA VAL A 70 11.73 -4.74 4.34
C VAL A 70 11.62 -4.14 5.74
N SER A 71 12.75 -4.11 6.46
CA SER A 71 12.82 -3.53 7.79
C SER A 71 12.33 -2.07 7.79
N LYS A 72 11.67 -1.65 8.87
CA LYS A 72 11.18 -0.26 9.02
C LYS A 72 12.30 0.77 8.86
N LYS A 73 13.51 0.44 9.33
CA LYS A 73 14.70 1.28 9.18
C LYS A 73 15.04 1.51 7.70
N ASN A 74 15.19 0.43 6.92
CA ASN A 74 15.57 0.54 5.51
C ASN A 74 14.45 1.19 4.69
N ALA A 75 13.18 0.83 4.96
CA ALA A 75 12.04 1.48 4.33
C ALA A 75 11.99 2.98 4.61
N GLY A 76 12.30 3.40 5.85
CA GLY A 76 12.37 4.80 6.25
C GLY A 76 13.48 5.58 5.54
N VAL A 77 14.68 5.00 5.44
CA VAL A 77 15.81 5.64 4.72
C VAL A 77 15.51 5.77 3.23
N ILE A 78 14.95 4.73 2.60
CA ILE A 78 14.56 4.78 1.18
C ILE A 78 13.46 5.81 0.95
N ARG A 79 12.42 5.84 1.79
CA ARG A 79 11.36 6.85 1.73
C ARG A 79 11.94 8.26 1.85
N ARG A 80 12.77 8.49 2.86
CA ARG A 80 13.40 9.80 3.10
C ARG A 80 14.22 10.25 1.91
N HIS A 81 14.99 9.36 1.28
CA HIS A 81 15.74 9.70 0.08
C HIS A 81 14.84 10.18 -1.06
N TYR A 82 13.70 9.51 -1.30
CA TYR A 82 12.73 9.98 -2.29
C TYR A 82 12.13 11.35 -1.92
N GLU A 83 11.83 11.58 -0.64
CA GLU A 83 11.33 12.88 -0.15
C GLU A 83 12.36 14.00 -0.31
N GLU A 84 13.64 13.74 -0.03
CA GLU A 84 14.75 14.68 -0.25
C GLU A 84 14.94 15.03 -1.73
N MET A 85 14.52 14.14 -2.63
CA MET A 85 14.52 14.36 -4.08
C MET A 85 13.21 14.99 -4.59
N GLY A 86 12.30 15.38 -3.69
CA GLY A 86 11.08 16.11 -4.00
C GLY A 86 9.81 15.26 -4.15
N VAL A 87 9.87 13.94 -3.92
CA VAL A 87 8.68 13.09 -3.96
C VAL A 87 7.89 13.23 -2.67
N GLN A 88 6.63 13.62 -2.76
CA GLN A 88 5.74 13.68 -1.60
C GLN A 88 4.86 12.43 -1.52
N PHE A 89 4.94 11.70 -0.41
CA PHE A 89 4.02 10.61 -0.11
C PHE A 89 2.93 11.10 0.83
N TRP A 90 1.69 11.01 0.39
CA TRP A 90 0.53 11.21 1.26
C TRP A 90 0.47 10.04 2.23
N ALA A 91 0.46 10.35 3.53
CA ALA A 91 0.37 9.34 4.57
C ALA A 91 -0.98 8.64 4.46
N ASP A 92 -1.01 7.47 3.82
CA ASP A 92 -2.24 6.71 3.75
C ASP A 92 -2.44 5.95 5.06
N ALA A 93 -3.51 6.37 5.74
CA ALA A 93 -4.22 5.71 6.83
C ALA A 93 -5.43 6.54 7.29
N TYR A 94 -5.51 7.83 6.93
CA TYR A 94 -6.50 8.77 7.46
C TYR A 94 -7.36 9.48 6.39
N PHE A 95 -6.99 9.44 5.10
CA PHE A 95 -7.74 10.18 4.07
C PHE A 95 -9.15 9.60 3.84
N HIS A 96 -9.37 8.31 4.12
CA HIS A 96 -10.71 7.69 4.05
C HIS A 96 -11.60 7.89 5.28
N ILE A 97 -11.07 8.36 6.43
CA ILE A 97 -11.89 8.58 7.64
C ILE A 97 -12.40 10.03 7.72
N VAL A 98 -11.70 11.00 7.12
CA VAL A 98 -11.96 12.44 7.36
C VAL A 98 -12.29 13.24 6.09
N ALA A 99 -11.98 12.77 4.88
CA ALA A 99 -12.10 13.58 3.66
C ALA A 99 -13.38 13.35 2.81
N VAL A 100 -14.41 12.68 3.34
CA VAL A 100 -15.74 12.64 2.71
C VAL A 100 -16.70 13.51 3.54
N PRO A 101 -17.18 14.66 3.03
CA PRO A 101 -18.30 15.37 3.65
C PRO A 101 -19.54 14.47 3.62
N LYS A 102 -20.28 14.38 4.74
CA LYS A 102 -21.61 13.73 4.76
C LYS A 102 -22.64 14.56 4.00
#